data_AF-A0A368YK71-F1
#
_entry.id   AF-A0A368YK71-F1
#
_cell.length_a   1.000
_cell.length_b   1.000
_cell.length_c   1.000
_cell.angle_alpha   90.00
_cell.angle_beta   90.00
_cell.angle_gamma   90.00
#
_symmetry.space_group_name_H-M   'P 1'
#
loop_
_entity.id
_entity.type
_entity.pdbx_description
1 polymer ?
#
loop_
_entity_poly.entity_id
_entity_poly.type
_entity_poly.pdbx_seq_one_letter_code
_entity_poly.pdbx_strand_id
1 'polypeptide(L)'
;MQDLILPTLAAFTLPGIAAWYLGRRYGLGVFWASLIVGAIVMIYGWITARPDIAPELAGQHTLTIYFVLLPAFMSLVLGAILGAWQHRMRIVA
;
A
#
# COMPACT_ATOMS: atom_id res chain seq x y z
N MET A 1 7.01 10.31 -20.40
CA MET A 1 7.41 9.31 -19.38
C MET A 1 8.01 9.96 -18.12
N GLN A 2 8.75 11.08 -18.21
CA GLN A 2 9.32 11.76 -17.02
C GLN A 2 8.25 12.26 -16.01
N ASP A 3 7.06 12.66 -16.46
CA ASP A 3 6.00 13.19 -15.58
C ASP A 3 5.34 12.15 -14.67
N LEU A 4 5.49 10.85 -14.95
CA LEU A 4 4.92 9.77 -14.14
C LEU A 4 5.87 9.26 -13.05
N ILE A 5 7.17 9.57 -13.14
CA ILE A 5 8.18 9.05 -12.21
C ILE A 5 7.91 9.55 -10.77
N LEU A 6 7.66 10.85 -10.61
CA LEU A 6 7.39 11.48 -9.31
C LEU A 6 6.12 10.93 -8.62
N PRO A 7 4.95 10.88 -9.29
CA PRO A 7 3.75 10.29 -8.73
C PRO A 7 3.93 8.82 -8.34
N THR A 8 4.64 8.05 -9.17
CA THR A 8 4.85 6.62 -8.91
C THR A 8 5.79 6.43 -7.72
N LEU A 9 6.88 7.19 -7.65
CA LEU A 9 7.79 7.17 -6.49
C LEU A 9 7.06 7.59 -5.20
N ALA A 10 6.21 8.60 -5.25
CA ALA A 10 5.42 9.04 -4.11
C ALA A 10 4.43 7.96 -3.66
N ALA A 11 3.70 7.34 -4.60
CA ALA A 11 2.79 6.24 -4.32
C ALA A 11 3.53 5.03 -3.73
N PHE A 12 4.76 4.76 -4.15
CA PHE A 12 5.61 3.73 -3.57
C PHE A 12 6.11 4.09 -2.18
N THR A 13 6.64 5.30 -1.95
CA THR A 13 7.44 5.57 -0.74
C THR A 13 6.63 6.14 0.42
N LEU A 14 5.65 7.01 0.14
CA LEU A 14 4.88 7.68 1.19
C LEU A 14 4.10 6.71 2.10
N PRO A 15 3.41 5.68 1.56
CA PRO A 15 2.67 4.75 2.40
C PRO A 15 3.58 3.98 3.37
N GLY A 16 4.75 3.54 2.91
CA GLY A 16 5.72 2.85 3.75
C GLY A 16 6.32 3.73 4.84
N ILE A 17 6.67 4.98 4.52
CA ILE A 17 7.17 5.94 5.51
C ILE A 17 6.11 6.22 6.58
N ALA A 18 4.86 6.44 6.16
CA ALA A 18 3.75 6.66 7.08
C ALA A 18 3.50 5.45 8.00
N ALA A 19 3.45 4.25 7.42
CA ALA A 19 3.24 3.01 8.15
C ALA A 19 4.41 2.68 9.09
N TRP A 20 5.65 2.94 8.69
CA TRP A 20 6.82 2.83 9.54
C TRP A 20 6.74 3.77 10.74
N TYR A 21 6.45 5.04 10.49
CA TYR A 21 6.32 6.05 11.55
C TYR A 21 5.24 5.68 12.57
N LEU A 22 4.06 5.28 12.08
CA LEU A 22 2.96 4.83 12.93
C LEU A 22 3.30 3.52 13.64
N GLY A 23 3.91 2.56 12.95
CA GLY A 23 4.28 1.25 13.51
C GLY A 23 5.25 1.37 14.68
N ARG A 24 6.17 2.34 14.64
CA ARG A 24 7.06 2.65 15.78
C ARG A 24 6.30 3.10 17.03
N ARG A 25 5.12 3.69 16.87
CA ARG A 25 4.30 4.25 17.96
C ARG A 25 3.29 3.23 18.48
N TYR A 26 2.63 2.51 17.58
CA TYR A 26 1.48 1.66 17.90
C TYR A 26 1.74 0.16 17.69
N GLY A 27 2.96 -0.23 17.32
CA GLY A 27 3.36 -1.62 17.18
C GLY A 27 2.61 -2.37 16.08
N LEU A 28 2.29 -3.65 16.37
CA LEU A 28 1.61 -4.56 15.44
C LEU A 28 0.20 -4.12 15.03
N GLY A 29 -0.43 -3.20 15.77
CA GLY A 29 -1.74 -2.66 15.39
C GLY A 29 -1.74 -2.02 13.99
N VAL A 30 -0.62 -1.39 13.61
CA VAL A 30 -0.46 -0.77 12.29
C VAL A 30 -0.31 -1.80 11.17
N PHE A 31 0.30 -2.95 11.46
CA PHE A 31 0.36 -4.07 10.51
C PHE A 31 -1.05 -4.62 10.23
N TRP A 32 -1.87 -4.83 11.26
CA TRP A 32 -3.25 -5.27 11.06
C TRP A 32 -4.09 -4.24 10.29
N ALA A 33 -3.97 -2.96 10.63
CA ALA A 33 -4.62 -1.88 9.88
C ALA A 33 -4.17 -1.87 8.41
N SER A 34 -2.89 -2.15 8.15
CA SER A 34 -2.34 -2.26 6.81
C SER A 34 -3.01 -3.36 5.99
N LEU A 35 -3.23 -4.54 6.59
CA LEU A 35 -3.93 -5.63 5.93
C LEU A 35 -5.40 -5.29 5.63
N ILE A 36 -6.07 -4.55 6.51
CA ILE A 36 -7.44 -4.06 6.26
C ILE A 36 -7.47 -3.13 5.05
N VAL A 37 -6.51 -2.20 4.95
CA VAL A 37 -6.36 -1.34 3.77
C VAL A 37 -6.15 -2.17 2.50
N GLY A 38 -5.30 -3.21 2.57
CA GLY A 38 -5.11 -4.15 1.47
C GLY A 38 -6.39 -4.85 1.04
N ALA A 39 -7.20 -5.31 1.99
CA ALA A 39 -8.48 -5.94 1.71
C ALA A 39 -9.46 -4.98 0.99
N ILE A 40 -9.53 -3.71 1.42
CA ILE A 40 -10.34 -2.68 0.76
C ILE A 40 -9.88 -2.46 -0.69
N VAL A 41 -8.56 -2.41 -0.91
CA VAL A 41 -7.97 -2.29 -2.26
C VAL A 41 -8.31 -3.50 -3.13
N MET A 42 -8.31 -4.72 -2.58
CA MET A 42 -8.73 -5.91 -3.33
C MET A 42 -10.21 -5.87 -3.69
N ILE A 43 -11.07 -5.39 -2.79
CA ILE A 43 -12.51 -5.20 -3.07
C ILE A 43 -12.69 -4.21 -4.22
N TYR A 44 -11.94 -3.10 -4.21
CA TYR A 44 -11.94 -2.15 -5.33
C TYR A 44 -11.50 -2.83 -6.63
N GLY A 45 -10.39 -3.57 -6.60
CA GLY A 45 -9.89 -4.34 -7.74
C GLY A 45 -10.95 -5.29 -8.32
N TRP A 46 -11.65 -6.02 -7.46
CA TRP A 46 -12.75 -6.92 -7.83
C TRP A 46 -13.88 -6.18 -8.54
N ILE A 47 -14.29 -5.02 -8.04
CA ILE A 47 -15.35 -4.20 -8.64
C ILE A 47 -14.92 -3.67 -10.01
N THR A 48 -13.65 -3.32 -10.18
CA THR A 48 -13.10 -2.77 -11.43
C THR A 48 -12.71 -3.83 -12.46
N ALA A 49 -12.70 -5.11 -12.09
CA ALA A 49 -12.32 -6.21 -12.97
C ALA A 49 -13.52 -6.85 -13.71
N ARG A 50 -14.68 -6.18 -13.74
CA ARG A 50 -15.87 -6.74 -14.38
C ARG A 50 -15.71 -6.81 -15.92
N PRO A 51 -16.20 -7.88 -16.56
CA PRO A 51 -16.00 -8.14 -17.99
C PRO A 51 -16.87 -7.25 -18.91
N ASP A 52 -17.82 -6.51 -18.35
CA ASP A 52 -18.72 -5.57 -19.03
C ASP A 52 -18.12 -4.16 -19.19
N ILE A 53 -16.91 -3.94 -18.70
CA ILE A 53 -16.23 -2.65 -18.73
C ILE A 53 -15.55 -2.44 -20.10
N ALA A 54 -15.61 -1.21 -20.62
CA ALA A 54 -14.95 -0.83 -21.87
C ALA A 54 -13.44 -1.18 -21.84
N PRO A 55 -12.85 -1.72 -22.92
CA PRO A 55 -11.47 -2.20 -22.94
C PRO A 55 -10.43 -1.15 -22.52
N GLU A 56 -10.64 0.12 -22.89
CA GLU A 56 -9.75 1.22 -22.50
C GLU A 56 -9.76 1.45 -20.99
N LEU A 57 -10.94 1.36 -20.36
CA LEU A 57 -11.10 1.55 -18.92
C LEU A 57 -10.54 0.35 -18.15
N ALA A 58 -10.73 -0.87 -18.65
CA ALA A 58 -10.13 -2.08 -18.09
C ALA A 58 -8.58 -2.02 -18.11
N GLY A 59 -8.00 -1.49 -19.19
CA GLY A 59 -6.57 -1.25 -19.30
C GLY A 59 -6.05 -0.25 -18.26
N GLN A 60 -6.74 0.88 -18.07
CA GLN A 60 -6.38 1.88 -17.05
C GLN A 60 -6.47 1.34 -15.62
N HIS A 61 -7.51 0.57 -15.31
CA HIS A 61 -7.65 -0.07 -13.99
C HIS A 61 -6.54 -1.07 -13.73
N THR A 62 -6.20 -1.91 -14.73
CA THR A 62 -5.11 -2.88 -14.63
C THR A 62 -3.78 -2.21 -14.34
N LEU A 63 -3.44 -1.15 -15.08
CA LEU A 63 -2.22 -0.37 -14.86
C LEU A 63 -2.20 0.26 -13.47
N THR A 64 -3.32 0.82 -13.02
CA THR A 64 -3.43 1.44 -11.69
C THR A 64 -3.22 0.41 -10.58
N ILE A 65 -3.81 -0.79 -10.71
CA ILE A 65 -3.66 -1.85 -9.73
C ILE A 65 -2.21 -2.31 -9.64
N TYR A 66 -1.58 -2.63 -10.76
CA TYR A 66 -0.24 -3.22 -10.77
C TYR A 66 0.89 -2.22 -10.50
N PHE A 67 0.78 -0.98 -10.98
CA PHE A 67 1.87 0.00 -10.89
C PHE A 67 1.70 1.01 -9.76
N VAL A 68 0.51 1.15 -9.18
CA VAL A 68 0.24 2.14 -8.11
C VAL A 68 -0.22 1.46 -6.84
N LEU A 69 -1.33 0.72 -6.89
CA LEU A 69 -1.95 0.17 -5.68
C LEU A 69 -1.14 -0.97 -5.06
N LEU A 70 -0.73 -1.96 -5.86
CA LEU A 70 0.03 -3.10 -5.38
C LEU A 70 1.37 -2.68 -4.75
N PRO A 71 2.18 -1.81 -5.38
CA PRO A 71 3.42 -1.42 -4.77
C PRO A 71 3.27 -0.46 -3.59
N ALA A 72 2.27 0.44 -3.62
CA ALA A 72 1.90 1.24 -2.45
C ALA A 72 1.54 0.36 -1.25
N PHE A 73 0.76 -0.70 -1.49
CA PHE A 73 0.37 -1.67 -0.47
C PHE A 73 1.59 -2.45 0.07
N MET A 74 2.47 -2.95 -0.81
CA MET A 74 3.69 -3.62 -0.39
C MET A 74 4.58 -2.73 0.49
N SER A 75 4.77 -1.47 0.07
CA SER A 75 5.54 -0.50 0.84
C SER A 75 4.91 -0.22 2.20
N LEU A 76 3.59 -0.03 2.25
CA LEU A 76 2.84 0.20 3.48
C LEU A 76 3.00 -0.98 4.46
N VAL A 77 2.86 -2.21 3.99
CA VAL A 77 3.05 -3.42 4.82
C VAL A 77 4.48 -3.54 5.33
N LEU A 78 5.48 -3.36 4.45
CA LEU A 78 6.90 -3.42 4.83
C LEU A 78 7.26 -2.33 5.86
N GLY A 79 6.76 -1.12 5.65
CA GLY A 79 6.89 -0.02 6.61
C GLY A 79 6.29 -0.38 7.96
N ALA A 80 5.06 -0.90 7.99
CA ALA A 80 4.41 -1.33 9.23
C ALA A 80 5.20 -2.42 9.97
N ILE A 81 5.72 -3.43 9.24
CA ILE A 81 6.56 -4.50 9.82
C ILE A 81 7.82 -3.92 10.45
N LEU A 82 8.55 -3.07 9.72
CA LEU A 82 9.77 -2.44 10.23
C LEU A 82 9.49 -1.56 11.46
N GLY A 83 8.39 -0.79 11.41
CA GLY A 83 7.97 0.07 12.52
C GLY A 83 7.61 -0.74 13.75
N ALA A 84 6.82 -1.80 13.59
CA ALA A 84 6.41 -2.69 14.68
C ALA A 84 7.59 -3.43 15.30
N TRP A 85 8.57 -3.85 14.48
CA TRP A 85 9.80 -4.46 14.97
C TRP A 85 10.61 -3.50 15.85
N GLN A 86 10.79 -2.25 15.41
CA GLN A 86 11.48 -1.22 16.20
C GLN A 86 10.70 -0.85 17.47
N HIS A 87 9.37 -0.85 17.42
CA HIS A 87 8.53 -0.68 18.61
C HIS A 87 8.79 -1.79 19.63
N ARG A 88 8.81 -3.06 19.18
CA ARG A 88 9.14 -4.21 20.05
C ARG A 88 10.52 -4.07 20.68
N MET A 89 11.54 -3.66 19.91
CA MET A 89 12.89 -3.47 20.45
C MET A 89 12.94 -2.44 21.58
N ARG A 90 12.15 -1.37 21.48
CA ARG A 90 12.07 -0.33 22.53
C ARG A 90 11.35 -0.77 23.79
N ILE A 91 10.46 -1.76 23.69
CA ILE A 91 9.75 -2.31 24.86
C ILE A 91 10.62 -3.34 25.59
N VAL A 92 11.48 -4.06 24.85
CA VAL A 92 12.31 -5.13 25.38
C VAL A 92 13.66 -4.62 25.93
N ALA A 93 14.14 -3.48 25.46
CA ALA A 93 15.35 -2.81 25.95
C ALA A 93 15.06 -1.96 27.20
#